data_AF-A0A357WW96-F1
#
_entry.id   AF-A0A357WW96-F1
#
_cell.length_a   1.000
_cell.length_b   1.000
_cell.length_c   1.000
_cell.angle_alpha   90.00
_cell.angle_beta   90.00
_cell.angle_gamma   90.00
#
_symmetry.space_group_name_H-M   'P 1'
#
loop_
_entity.id
_entity.type
_entity.pdbx_description
1 polymer ?
#
loop_
_entity_poly.entity_id
_entity_poly.type
_entity_poly.pdbx_seq_one_letter_code
_entity_poly.pdbx_strand_id
1 'polypeptide(L)' 'EGCIACGLCPTICPEVFRMADDGFAEVYNEDVPVEVEEQAVEAQESCPVSV' A
#
# COMPACT_ATOMS: atom_id res chain seq x y z
N GLU A 1 6.66 -8.04 9.33
CA GLU A 1 7.85 -7.19 9.61
C GLU A 1 8.63 -7.04 8.31
N GLY A 2 9.05 -5.84 7.95
CA GLY A 2 9.81 -5.60 6.72
C GLY A 2 9.44 -4.32 5.96
N CYS A 3 8.31 -3.70 6.26
CA CYS A 3 8.03 -2.35 5.79
C CYS A 3 9.12 -1.39 6.27
N ILE A 4 9.65 -0.57 5.37
CA ILE A 4 10.68 0.44 5.66
C ILE A 4 10.14 1.87 5.61
N ALA A 5 8.81 2.03 5.69
CA ALA A 5 8.12 3.32 5.65
C ALA A 5 8.48 4.21 4.44
N CYS A 6 8.69 3.61 3.26
CA CYS A 6 9.04 4.35 2.05
C CYS A 6 7.90 5.22 1.49
N GLY A 7 6.65 4.92 1.82
CA GLY A 7 5.47 5.71 1.43
C GLY A 7 4.96 5.50 0.00
N LEU A 8 5.52 4.57 -0.78
CA LEU A 8 5.10 4.35 -2.16
C LEU A 8 3.68 3.78 -2.27
N CYS A 9 3.34 2.75 -1.50
CA CYS A 9 2.02 2.12 -1.57
C CYS A 9 0.83 3.08 -1.33
N PRO A 10 0.80 3.93 -0.27
CA PRO A 10 -0.28 4.91 -0.10
C PRO A 10 -0.21 6.08 -1.10
N THR A 11 0.90 6.24 -1.82
CA THR A 11 1.00 7.23 -2.91
C THR A 11 0.39 6.69 -4.21
N ILE A 12 0.60 5.40 -4.49
CA ILE A 12 0.13 4.73 -5.72
C ILE A 12 -1.36 4.35 -5.60
N CYS A 13 -1.77 3.78 -4.46
CA CYS A 13 -3.16 3.37 -4.24
C CYS A 13 -3.63 3.81 -2.84
N PRO A 14 -3.92 5.11 -2.65
CA PRO A 14 -4.39 5.65 -1.38
C PRO A 14 -5.73 5.10 -0.92
N GLU A 15 -6.49 4.41 -1.78
CA GLU A 15 -7.79 3.78 -1.50
C GLU A 15 -7.67 2.45 -0.74
N VAL A 16 -6.48 1.84 -0.76
CA VAL A 16 -6.19 0.53 -0.15
C VAL A 16 -5.15 0.65 0.95
N PHE A 17 -4.12 1.48 0.74
CA PHE A 17 -2.98 1.63 1.65
C PHE A 17 -2.97 2.99 2.34
N ARG A 18 -2.55 3.01 3.61
CA ARG A 18 -2.27 4.24 4.35
C ARG A 18 -1.05 4.08 5.23
N MET A 19 -0.51 5.20 5.72
CA MET A 19 0.45 5.19 6.82
C MET A 19 -0.30 5.12 8.15
N ALA A 20 0.00 4.12 8.96
CA ALA A 20 -0.54 3.93 10.30
C ALA A 20 0.21 4.76 11.36
N ASP A 21 -0.32 4.79 12.57
CA ASP A 21 0.25 5.57 13.69
C ASP A 21 1.60 5.01 14.19
N ASP A 22 1.93 3.76 13.87
CA ASP A 22 3.22 3.15 14.18
C ASP A 22 4.33 3.54 13.18
N GLY A 23 3.99 4.33 12.16
CA GLY A 23 4.90 4.81 11.13
C GLY A 23 5.09 3.84 9.95
N PHE A 24 4.39 2.70 9.92
CA PHE A 24 4.44 1.76 8.80
C PHE A 24 3.20 1.86 7.92
N ALA A 25 3.31 1.35 6.70
CA ALA A 25 2.16 1.24 5.81
C ALA A 25 1.29 0.04 6.21
N GLU A 26 -0.02 0.20 6.13
CA GLU A 26 -1.00 -0.87 6.34
C GLU A 26 -2.07 -0.86 5.24
N VAL A 27 -2.70 -2.02 5.03
CA VAL A 27 -3.94 -2.12 4.27
C VAL A 27 -5.07 -1.67 5.18
N TYR A 28 -5.73 -0.55 4.87
CA TYR A 28 -6.84 -0.04 5.68
C TYR A 28 -8.21 -0.31 5.06
N ASN A 29 -8.22 -0.72 3.79
CA ASN A 29 -9.41 -1.18 3.08
C ASN A 29 -9.09 -2.53 2.42
N GLU A 30 -9.65 -3.60 2.97
CA GLU A 30 -9.47 -4.97 2.49
C GLU A 30 -10.35 -5.30 1.28
N ASP A 31 -11.48 -4.59 1.13
CA ASP A 31 -12.39 -4.72 -0.02
C ASP A 31 -11.90 -3.81 -1.15
N VAL A 32 -10.90 -4.29 -1.90
CA VAL A 32 -10.31 -3.56 -3.04
C VAL A 32 -11.34 -3.40 -4.17
N PRO A 33 -11.78 -2.17 -4.49
CA PRO A 33 -12.66 -1.95 -5.64
C PRO A 33 -11.98 -2.35 -6.94
N VAL A 34 -12.72 -2.94 -7.88
CA VAL A 34 -12.22 -3.35 -9.21
C VAL A 34 -11.55 -2.17 -9.96
N GLU A 35 -12.03 -0.95 -9.74
CA GLU A 35 -11.50 0.27 -10.36
C GLU A 35 -10.07 0.62 -9.92
N VAL A 36 -9.63 0.12 -8.77
CA VAL A 36 -8.30 0.39 -8.21
C VAL A 36 -7.46 -0.88 -8.04
N GLU A 37 -7.95 -2.03 -8.51
CA GLU A 37 -7.24 -3.32 -8.42
C GLU A 37 -5.86 -3.24 -9.11
N GLU A 38 -5.79 -2.66 -10.31
CA GLU A 38 -4.51 -2.46 -11.01
C GLU A 38 -3.55 -1.56 -10.23
N GLN A 39 -4.05 -0.49 -9.61
CA GLN A 39 -3.23 0.41 -8.78
C GLN A 39 -2.76 -0.29 -7.50
N ALA A 40 -3.59 -1.14 -6.91
CA ALA A 40 -3.23 -1.92 -5.73
C ALA A 40 -2.10 -2.93 -6.06
N VAL A 41 -2.17 -3.57 -7.22
CA VAL A 41 -1.10 -4.45 -7.73
C VAL A 41 0.16 -3.65 -8.04
N GLU A 42 0.06 -2.50 -8.69
CA GLU A 42 1.21 -1.62 -8.95
C GLU A 42 1.90 -1.18 -7.65
N ALA A 43 1.12 -0.82 -6.63
CA ALA A 43 1.62 -0.44 -5.31
C ALA A 43 2.41 -1.58 -4.65
N GLN A 44 1.91 -2.82 -4.76
CA GLN A 44 2.58 -4.02 -4.27
C GLN A 44 3.90 -4.28 -4.99
N GLU A 45 3.90 -4.28 -6.34
CA GLU A 45 5.07 -4.56 -7.16
C GLU A 45 6.14 -3.45 -7.03
N SER A 46 5.72 -2.21 -6.75
CA SER A 46 6.62 -1.07 -6.53
C SER A 46 7.27 -1.05 -5.15
N CYS A 47 6.88 -1.93 -4.24
CA CYS A 47 7.44 -1.97 -2.89
C CYS A 47 8.94 -2.35 -2.94
N PRO A 48 9.87 -1.47 -2.50
CA PRO A 48 11.32 -1.67 -2.67
C PRO A 48 11.87 -2.82 -1.82
N VAL A 49 11.07 -3.32 -0.89
CA VAL A 49 11.39 -4.43 0.02
C VAL A 49 10.41 -5.59 -0.13
N SER A 50 9.52 -5.53 -1.14
CA SER A 50 8.58 -6.59 -1.53
C SER A 50 7.78 -7.19 -0.37
N VAL A 51 7.33 -6.33 0.55
CA VAL A 51 6.43 -6.68 1.66
C VAL A 51 4.97 -6.41 1.34
#